data_AF-A0A5J5RSX6-F1
#
_entry.id   AF-A0A5J5RSX6-F1
#
_cell.length_a   1.000
_cell.length_b   1.000
_cell.length_c   1.000
_cell.angle_alpha   90.00
_cell.angle_beta   90.00
_cell.angle_gamma   90.00
#
_symmetry.space_group_name_H-M   'P 1'
#
loop_
_entity.id
_entity.type
_entity.pdbx_description
1 polymer ?
#
loop_
_entity_poly.entity_id
_entity_poly.type
_entity_poly.pdbx_seq_one_letter_code
_entity_poly.pdbx_strand_id
1 'polypeptide(L)'
;MSRPPPPPPTTNKDQQHQNPSLQEINIKLIQSGEKERLKELLRERLLECGWIDEMKALCRAFTRKKGRNNVTVDDLVHVISPKGRGMSIQ
;
A
#
# COMPACT_ATOMS: atom_id res chain seq x y z
N MET A 1 -26.35 54.27 -34.09
CA MET A 1 -25.22 53.33 -34.24
C MET A 1 -25.29 52.37 -33.07
N SER A 2 -25.79 51.15 -33.31
CA SER A 2 -25.99 50.15 -32.25
C SER A 2 -24.68 49.41 -31.98
N ARG A 3 -24.24 49.40 -30.72
CA ARG A 3 -22.99 48.76 -30.29
C ARG A 3 -23.11 47.23 -30.45
N PRO A 4 -22.09 46.53 -30.98
CA PRO A 4 -22.13 45.08 -31.06
C PRO A 4 -22.24 44.43 -29.68
N PRO A 5 -22.94 43.30 -29.54
CA PRO A 5 -23.02 42.55 -28.30
C PRO A 5 -21.62 42.04 -27.89
N PRO A 6 -21.34 41.93 -26.59
CA PRO A 6 -20.06 41.43 -26.11
C PRO A 6 -19.87 39.96 -26.53
N PRO A 7 -18.63 39.54 -26.85
CA PRO A 7 -18.36 38.14 -27.16
C PRO A 7 -18.72 37.25 -25.96
N PRO A 8 -19.23 36.02 -26.20
CA PRO A 8 -19.51 35.07 -25.13
C PRO A 8 -18.23 34.80 -24.33
N PRO A 9 -18.34 34.50 -23.03
CA PRO A 9 -17.18 34.14 -22.23
C PRO A 9 -16.49 32.98 -22.93
N THR A 10 -15.25 33.19 -23.37
CA THR A 10 -14.38 32.12 -23.83
C THR A 10 -14.23 31.18 -22.65
N THR A 11 -15.04 30.11 -22.65
CA THR A 11 -14.92 29.03 -21.68
C THR A 11 -13.48 28.58 -21.76
N ASN A 12 -12.69 28.94 -20.75
CA ASN A 12 -11.32 28.48 -20.61
C ASN A 12 -11.42 26.96 -20.58
N LYS A 13 -11.07 26.31 -21.69
CA LYS A 13 -10.76 24.88 -21.72
C LYS A 13 -9.39 24.68 -21.08
N ASP A 14 -9.21 25.23 -19.88
CA ASP A 14 -8.26 24.68 -18.94
C ASP A 14 -8.84 23.30 -18.61
N GLN A 15 -8.47 22.29 -19.40
CA GLN A 15 -8.54 20.90 -18.99
C GLN A 15 -7.63 20.80 -17.77
N GLN A 16 -8.21 21.16 -16.63
CA GLN A 16 -7.67 20.95 -15.32
C GLN A 16 -7.50 19.44 -15.22
N HIS A 17 -6.29 18.97 -15.55
CA HIS A 17 -5.88 17.59 -15.39
C HIS A 17 -5.91 17.33 -13.89
N GLN A 18 -7.10 17.00 -13.39
CA GLN A 18 -7.29 16.68 -11.99
C GLN A 18 -6.51 15.39 -11.75
N ASN A 19 -5.51 15.47 -10.87
CA ASN A 19 -4.80 14.26 -10.45
C ASN A 19 -5.84 13.28 -9.89
N PRO A 20 -5.83 12.02 -10.36
CA PRO A 20 -6.81 11.03 -9.91
C PRO A 20 -6.69 10.85 -8.39
N SER A 21 -7.83 10.70 -7.71
CA SER A 21 -7.87 10.42 -6.28
C SER A 21 -7.22 9.08 -5.96
N LEU A 22 -6.78 8.89 -4.71
CA LEU A 22 -6.21 7.61 -4.27
C LEU A 22 -7.17 6.44 -4.46
N GLN A 23 -8.48 6.69 -4.31
CA GLN A 23 -9.52 5.69 -4.52
C GLN A 23 -9.60 5.29 -6.01
N GLU A 24 -9.62 6.25 -6.93
CA GLU A 24 -9.62 5.99 -8.37
C GLU A 24 -8.36 5.26 -8.83
N ILE A 25 -7.19 5.62 -8.27
CA ILE A 25 -5.93 4.90 -8.53
C ILE A 25 -6.04 3.45 -8.04
N ASN A 26 -6.56 3.21 -6.82
CA ASN A 26 -6.71 1.85 -6.29
C ASN A 26 -7.66 1.01 -7.15
N ILE A 27 -8.79 1.58 -7.58
CA ILE A 27 -9.76 0.92 -8.45
C ILE A 27 -9.09 0.52 -9.78
N LYS A 28 -8.36 1.44 -10.42
CA LYS A 28 -7.63 1.14 -11.66
C LYS A 28 -6.60 0.04 -11.48
N LEU A 29 -5.82 0.06 -10.39
CA LEU A 29 -4.84 -0.98 -10.06
C LEU A 29 -5.47 -2.35 -9.81
N ILE A 30 -6.67 -2.39 -9.22
CA ILE A 30 -7.42 -3.64 -9.04
C ILE A 30 -7.90 -4.16 -10.40
N GLN A 31 -8.57 -3.30 -11.17
CA GLN A 31 -9.19 -3.68 -12.44
C GLN A 31 -8.16 -4.12 -13.50
N SER A 32 -6.98 -3.50 -13.52
CA SER A 32 -5.89 -3.90 -14.42
C SER A 32 -5.15 -5.17 -13.96
N GLY A 33 -5.39 -5.65 -12.73
CA GLY A 33 -4.65 -6.75 -12.11
C GLY A 33 -3.27 -6.35 -11.56
N GLU A 34 -2.81 -5.13 -11.80
CA GLU A 34 -1.48 -4.66 -11.34
C GLU A 34 -1.33 -4.68 -9.82
N LYS A 35 -2.43 -4.50 -9.06
CA LYS A 35 -2.39 -4.63 -7.60
C LYS A 35 -1.92 -6.02 -7.16
N GLU A 36 -2.36 -7.09 -7.82
CA GLU A 36 -1.95 -8.44 -7.44
C GLU A 36 -0.53 -8.74 -7.91
N ARG A 37 -0.16 -8.28 -9.12
CA ARG A 37 1.22 -8.36 -9.61
C ARG A 37 2.22 -7.67 -8.67
N LEU A 38 1.90 -6.46 -8.20
CA LEU A 38 2.73 -5.72 -7.25
C LEU A 38 2.82 -6.41 -5.89
N LYS A 39 1.73 -7.01 -5.41
CA LYS A 39 1.77 -7.81 -4.18
C LYS A 39 2.66 -9.04 -4.34
N GLU A 40 2.59 -9.73 -5.47
CA GLU A 40 3.41 -10.92 -5.69
C GLU A 40 4.89 -10.55 -5.78
N LEU A 41 5.23 -9.53 -6.56
CA LEU A 41 6.58 -9.00 -6.61
C LEU A 41 7.08 -8.60 -5.21
N LEU A 42 6.25 -7.94 -4.40
CA LEU A 42 6.61 -7.61 -3.02
C LEU A 42 6.87 -8.86 -2.18
N ARG A 43 6.03 -9.91 -2.29
CA ARG A 43 6.23 -11.18 -1.57
C ARG A 43 7.55 -11.82 -1.97
N GLU A 44 7.86 -11.86 -3.26
CA GLU A 44 9.13 -12.39 -3.77
C GLU A 44 10.32 -11.61 -3.20
N ARG A 45 10.30 -10.27 -3.23
CA ARG A 45 11.39 -9.47 -2.67
C ARG A 45 11.55 -9.62 -1.16
N LEU A 46 10.45 -9.72 -0.42
CA LEU A 46 10.48 -9.98 1.03
C LEU A 46 11.01 -11.39 1.36
N LEU A 47 10.81 -12.36 0.46
CA LEU A 47 11.41 -13.67 0.59
C LEU A 47 12.91 -13.61 0.29
N GLU A 48 13.30 -13.02 -0.84
CA GLU A 48 14.69 -12.93 -1.30
C GLU A 48 15.59 -12.15 -0.33
N CYS A 49 15.10 -11.07 0.28
CA CYS A 49 15.87 -10.31 1.26
C CYS A 49 15.85 -10.95 2.67
N GLY A 50 15.22 -12.11 2.83
CA GLY A 50 15.18 -12.86 4.09
C GLY A 50 14.19 -12.34 5.13
N TRP A 51 13.41 -11.28 4.83
CA TRP A 51 12.44 -10.68 5.75
C TRP A 51 11.43 -11.70 6.27
N ILE A 52 10.93 -12.58 5.39
CA ILE A 52 9.98 -13.64 5.76
C ILE A 52 10.56 -14.57 6.82
N ASP A 53 11.84 -14.94 6.70
CA ASP A 53 12.48 -15.87 7.61
C ASP A 53 12.84 -15.22 8.94
N GLU A 54 13.20 -13.93 8.94
CA GLU A 54 13.36 -13.15 10.16
C GLU A 54 12.05 -13.02 10.93
N MET A 55 10.95 -12.72 10.26
CA MET A 55 9.62 -12.65 10.88
C MET A 55 9.21 -13.98 11.52
N LYS A 56 9.45 -15.10 10.82
CA LYS A 56 9.24 -16.44 11.40
C LYS A 56 10.15 -16.71 12.59
N ALA A 57 11.41 -16.27 12.54
CA ALA A 57 12.37 -16.45 13.64
C ALA A 57 11.93 -15.70 14.90
N LEU A 58 11.43 -14.47 14.74
CA LEU A 58 10.88 -13.67 15.84
C LEU A 58 9.64 -14.31 16.45
N CYS A 59 8.71 -14.83 15.63
CA CYS A 59 7.57 -15.61 16.12
C CYS A 59 8.03 -16.81 16.96
N ARG A 60 8.96 -17.62 16.43
CA ARG A 60 9.50 -18.78 17.15
C ARG A 60 10.18 -18.38 18.46
N ALA A 61 10.94 -17.30 18.47
CA ALA A 61 11.61 -16.80 19.67
C ALA A 61 10.61 -16.36 20.75
N PHE A 62 9.58 -15.62 20.34
CA PHE A 62 8.50 -15.21 21.24
C PHE A 62 7.77 -16.40 21.83
N THR A 63 7.38 -17.38 21.00
CA THR A 63 6.66 -18.58 21.44
C THR A 63 7.49 -19.44 22.39
N ARG A 64 8.80 -19.58 22.15
CA ARG A 64 9.70 -20.29 23.08
C ARG A 64 9.81 -19.60 24.43
N LYS A 65 9.83 -18.25 24.44
CA LYS A 65 9.95 -17.46 25.68
C LYS A 65 8.66 -17.47 26.51
N LYS A 66 7.50 -17.32 25.88
CA LYS A 66 6.19 -17.23 26.56
C LYS A 66 5.57 -18.61 26.83
N GLY A 67 6.02 -19.65 26.12
CA GLY A 67 5.47 -21.01 26.16
C GLY A 67 4.32 -21.18 25.16
N ARG A 68 4.30 -22.31 24.44
CA ARG A 68 3.36 -22.55 23.33
C ARG A 68 1.88 -22.42 23.73
N ASN A 69 1.53 -22.86 24.94
CA ASN A 69 0.15 -22.83 25.42
C ASN A 69 -0.30 -21.43 25.89
N ASN A 70 0.62 -20.48 25.93
CA ASN A 70 0.41 -19.14 26.49
C ASN A 70 0.48 -18.04 25.40
N VAL A 71 0.39 -18.42 24.13
CA VAL A 71 0.56 -17.53 22.97
C VAL A 71 -0.63 -17.66 22.03
N THR A 72 -1.24 -16.53 21.70
CA THR A 72 -2.27 -16.42 20.68
C THR A 72 -1.70 -15.87 19.38
N VAL A 73 -2.47 -15.98 18.28
CA VAL A 73 -2.10 -15.33 17.00
C VAL A 73 -2.08 -13.81 17.18
N ASP A 74 -2.99 -13.24 17.96
CA ASP A 74 -3.06 -11.81 18.21
C ASP A 74 -1.81 -11.30 18.96
N ASP A 75 -1.34 -12.06 19.97
CA ASP A 75 -0.06 -11.76 20.64
C ASP A 75 1.10 -11.69 19.64
N LEU A 76 1.17 -12.65 18.71
CA LEU A 76 2.22 -12.69 17.70
C LEU A 76 2.11 -11.49 16.76
N VAL A 77 0.91 -11.20 16.24
CA VAL A 77 0.65 -10.05 15.37
C VAL A 77 1.07 -8.76 16.06
N HIS A 78 0.68 -8.56 17.32
CA HIS A 78 1.02 -7.38 18.10
C HIS A 78 2.54 -7.19 18.20
N VAL A 79 3.28 -8.27 18.46
CA VAL A 79 4.74 -8.24 18.65
C VAL A 79 5.50 -8.09 17.34
N ILE A 80 5.10 -8.77 16.26
CA ILE A 80 5.86 -8.80 15.01
C ILE A 80 5.52 -7.64 14.08
N SER A 81 4.29 -7.12 14.12
CA SER A 81 3.83 -6.01 13.26
C SER A 81 4.75 -4.78 13.25
N PRO A 82 5.18 -4.22 14.40
CA PRO A 82 6.08 -3.07 14.38
C PRO A 82 7.45 -3.40 13.77
N LYS A 83 7.98 -4.60 14.01
CA LYS A 83 9.25 -5.05 13.43
C LYS A 83 9.15 -5.27 11.92
N GLY A 84 8.06 -5.91 11.49
CA GLY A 84 7.78 -6.17 10.08
C GLY A 84 7.65 -4.90 9.24
N ARG A 85 7.04 -3.84 9.79
CA ARG A 85 6.92 -2.53 9.12
C ARG A 85 8.17 -1.65 9.21
N GLY A 86 9.01 -1.86 10.22
CA GLY A 86 10.21 -1.04 10.48
C GLY A 86 11.47 -1.49 9.73
N MET A 87 11.47 -2.69 9.14
CA MET A 87 12.51 -3.10 8.20
C MET A 87 12.35 -2.33 6.90
N SER A 88 12.96 -1.14 6.82
CA SER A 88 13.20 -0.49 5.54
C SER A 88 14.13 -1.39 4.73
N ILE A 89 13.68 -1.76 3.54
CA ILE A 89 14.52 -2.40 2.51
C ILE A 89 15.69 -1.44 2.25
N GLN A 90 16.90 -1.78 2.72
CA GLN A 90 18.13 -1.02 2.42
C GLN A 90 18.63 -1.32 1.01
#